data_AF-A0A4T2BHP4-F1
#
_entry.id   AF-A0A4T2BHP4-F1
#
_cell.length_a   1.000
_cell.length_b   1.000
_cell.length_c   1.000
_cell.angle_alpha   90.00
_cell.angle_beta   90.00
_cell.angle_gamma   90.00
#
_symmetry.space_group_name_H-M   'P 1'
#
loop_
_entity.id
_entity.type
_entity.pdbx_description
1 polymer ?
#
loop_
_entity_poly.entity_id
_entity_poly.type
_entity_poly.pdbx_seq_one_letter_code
_entity_poly.pdbx_strand_id
1 'polypeptide(L)'
;MSKPLTELQTSLAVNAWQLTDRRAWLLAQLAELDVLHRQAIALAATYGVSQKSLARLCDVSGPRISQIVSDTDLPPGSIEEFNSAVIEMLERRQDPVRDGAPGDTIAWDRKFAISRGYDPELGS
;
A
#
# COMPACT_ATOMS: atom_id res chain seq x y z
N MET A 1 -19.02 32.06 16.32
CA MET A 1 -19.84 30.84 16.45
C MET A 1 -19.91 30.17 15.09
N SER A 2 -19.27 29.01 14.91
CA SER A 2 -19.37 28.24 13.66
C SER A 2 -20.76 27.64 13.55
N LYS A 3 -21.44 27.83 12.42
CA LYS A 3 -22.70 27.13 12.15
C LYS A 3 -22.41 25.62 12.14
N PRO A 4 -23.26 24.78 12.76
CA PRO A 4 -23.12 23.34 12.64
C PRO A 4 -23.25 22.93 11.17
N LEU A 5 -22.44 21.95 10.75
CA LEU A 5 -22.50 21.41 9.40
C LEU A 5 -23.86 20.74 9.17
N THR A 6 -24.41 20.88 7.96
CA THR A 6 -25.56 20.09 7.53
C THR A 6 -25.15 18.63 7.35
N GLU A 7 -26.12 17.71 7.35
CA GLU A 7 -25.85 16.28 7.12
C GLU A 7 -25.15 16.04 5.78
N LEU A 8 -25.53 16.78 4.73
CA LEU A 8 -24.86 16.73 3.43
C LEU A 8 -23.41 17.21 3.51
N GLN A 9 -23.13 18.29 4.24
CA GLN A 9 -21.77 18.78 4.43
C GLN A 9 -20.91 17.79 5.21
N THR A 10 -21.46 17.14 6.25
CA THR A 10 -20.78 16.09 7.00
C THR A 10 -20.49 14.88 6.11
N SER A 11 -21.46 14.41 5.32
CA SER A 11 -21.29 13.28 4.39
C SER A 11 -20.20 13.56 3.34
N LEU A 12 -20.21 14.76 2.74
CA LEU A 12 -19.17 15.17 1.79
C LEU A 12 -17.79 15.27 2.44
N ALA A 13 -17.70 15.77 3.68
CA ALA A 13 -16.44 15.84 4.41
C ALA A 13 -15.88 14.44 4.73
N VAL A 14 -16.74 13.50 5.12
CA VAL A 14 -16.36 12.09 5.34
C VAL A 14 -15.86 11.45 4.06
N ASN A 15 -16.57 11.63 2.94
CA ASN A 15 -16.13 11.10 1.65
C ASN A 15 -14.78 11.67 1.23
N ALA A 16 -14.56 12.98 1.40
CA ALA A 16 -13.29 13.62 1.08
C ALA A 16 -12.13 13.06 1.93
N TRP A 17 -12.37 12.80 3.23
CA TRP A 17 -11.39 12.16 4.11
C TRP A 17 -11.10 10.72 3.67
N GLN A 18 -12.13 9.90 3.45
CA GLN A 18 -11.97 8.51 3.00
C GLN A 18 -11.20 8.41 1.68
N LEU A 19 -11.48 9.30 0.71
CA LEU A 19 -10.75 9.35 -0.55
C LEU A 19 -9.28 9.76 -0.36
N THR A 20 -9.01 10.67 0.57
CA THR A 20 -7.65 11.11 0.89
C THR A 20 -6.84 9.98 1.53
N ASP A 21 -7.43 9.30 2.50
CA ASP A 21 -6.83 8.14 3.18
C ASP A 21 -6.57 7.01 2.18
N ARG A 22 -7.57 6.69 1.35
CA ARG A 22 -7.45 5.69 0.29
C ARG A 22 -6.34 6.03 -0.70
N ARG A 23 -6.21 7.31 -1.07
CA ARG A 23 -5.14 7.78 -1.95
C ARG A 23 -3.77 7.59 -1.30
N ALA A 24 -3.61 7.90 -0.01
CA ALA A 24 -2.36 7.71 0.71
C ALA A 24 -1.96 6.22 0.76
N TRP A 25 -2.92 5.35 1.07
CA TRP A 25 -2.73 3.90 1.09
C TRP A 25 -2.31 3.33 -0.27
N LEU A 26 -2.94 3.78 -1.36
CA LEU A 26 -2.57 3.38 -2.72
C LEU A 26 -1.16 3.83 -3.11
N LEU A 27 -0.76 5.05 -2.71
CA LEU A 27 0.58 5.57 -2.96
C LEU A 27 1.65 4.76 -2.22
N ALA A 28 1.39 4.37 -0.97
CA ALA A 28 2.31 3.53 -0.20
C ALA A 28 2.54 2.17 -0.89
N GLN A 29 1.46 1.51 -1.33
CA GLN A 29 1.59 0.25 -2.08
C GLN A 29 2.26 0.39 -3.43
N LEU A 30 2.04 1.51 -4.12
CA LEU A 30 2.74 1.75 -5.38
C LEU A 30 4.25 1.85 -5.13
N ALA A 31 4.66 2.56 -4.08
CA ALA A 31 6.07 2.65 -3.69
C ALA A 31 6.67 1.27 -3.34
N GLU A 32 5.93 0.43 -2.60
CA GLU A 32 6.38 -0.93 -2.30
C GLU A 32 6.48 -1.81 -3.56
N LEU A 33 5.52 -1.71 -4.47
CA LEU A 33 5.55 -2.45 -5.74
C LEU A 33 6.75 -2.02 -6.59
N ASP A 34 7.05 -0.73 -6.63
CA ASP A 34 8.19 -0.20 -7.38
C ASP A 34 9.54 -0.67 -6.82
N VAL A 35 9.63 -0.90 -5.50
CA VAL A 35 10.82 -1.52 -4.88
C VAL A 35 10.93 -2.98 -5.32
N LEU A 36 9.86 -3.77 -5.16
CA LEU A 36 9.86 -5.19 -5.54
C LEU A 36 10.12 -5.38 -7.05
N HIS A 37 9.55 -4.53 -7.89
CA HIS A 37 9.76 -4.58 -9.33
C HIS A 37 11.23 -4.34 -9.70
N ARG A 38 11.87 -3.33 -9.10
CA ARG A 38 13.30 -3.08 -9.31
C ARG A 38 14.16 -4.24 -8.81
N GLN A 39 13.83 -4.81 -7.65
CA GLN A 39 14.51 -5.98 -7.11
C GLN A 39 14.36 -7.20 -8.01
N ALA A 40 13.17 -7.42 -8.59
CA ALA A 40 12.94 -8.50 -9.57
C ALA A 40 13.81 -8.33 -10.82
N ILE A 41 13.94 -7.10 -11.34
CA ILE A 41 14.83 -6.79 -12.48
C ILE A 41 16.30 -7.08 -12.13
N ALA A 42 16.76 -6.58 -10.97
CA ALA A 42 18.13 -6.79 -10.52
C ALA A 42 18.44 -8.28 -10.33
N LEU A 43 17.54 -9.02 -9.67
CA LEU A 43 17.66 -10.45 -9.47
C LEU A 43 17.65 -11.20 -10.81
N ALA A 44 16.72 -10.91 -11.73
CA ALA A 44 16.70 -11.54 -13.03
C ALA A 44 18.02 -11.33 -13.82
N ALA A 45 18.62 -10.15 -13.70
CA ALA A 45 19.92 -9.87 -14.30
C ALA A 45 21.05 -10.73 -13.68
N THR A 46 21.06 -10.96 -12.35
CA THR A 46 22.06 -11.84 -11.71
C THR A 46 21.92 -13.30 -12.14
N TYR A 47 20.71 -13.73 -12.50
CA TYR A 47 20.45 -15.06 -13.07
C TYR A 47 20.62 -15.14 -14.59
N GLY A 48 21.21 -14.11 -15.21
CA GLY A 48 21.62 -14.13 -16.61
C GLY A 48 20.52 -13.74 -17.62
N VAL A 49 19.39 -13.19 -17.17
CA VAL A 49 18.39 -12.65 -18.10
C VAL A 49 18.98 -11.44 -18.81
N SER A 50 18.97 -11.46 -20.14
CA SER A 50 19.58 -10.39 -20.93
C SER A 50 18.90 -9.04 -20.72
N GLN A 51 19.68 -7.96 -20.74
CA GLN A 51 19.17 -6.59 -20.67
C GLN A 51 18.11 -6.29 -21.74
N LYS A 52 18.28 -6.85 -22.96
CA LYS A 52 17.31 -6.72 -24.05
C LYS A 52 15.97 -7.39 -23.71
N SER A 53 16.01 -8.57 -23.09
CA SER A 53 14.80 -9.28 -22.64
C SER A 53 14.10 -8.50 -21.53
N LEU A 54 14.84 -8.01 -20.54
CA LEU A 54 14.30 -7.20 -19.44
C LEU A 54 13.68 -5.89 -19.95
N ALA A 55 14.36 -5.18 -20.84
CA ALA A 55 13.85 -3.97 -21.47
C ALA A 55 12.49 -4.22 -22.16
N ARG A 56 12.36 -5.34 -22.86
CA ARG A 56 11.13 -5.73 -23.54
C ARG A 56 10.02 -6.15 -22.56
N LEU A 57 10.34 -6.91 -21.51
CA LEU A 57 9.37 -7.41 -20.54
C LEU A 57 8.82 -6.30 -19.63
N CYS A 58 9.68 -5.35 -19.26
CA CYS A 58 9.34 -4.26 -18.35
C CYS A 58 8.91 -2.97 -19.09
N ASP A 59 8.86 -2.99 -20.42
CA ASP A 59 8.57 -1.84 -21.28
C ASP A 59 9.39 -0.58 -20.93
N VAL A 60 10.70 -0.78 -20.75
CA VAL A 60 11.64 0.29 -20.42
C VAL A 60 12.88 0.22 -21.30
N SER A 61 13.58 1.34 -21.43
CA SER A 61 14.80 1.40 -22.24
C SER A 61 15.94 0.56 -21.65
N GLY A 62 16.84 0.08 -22.51
CA GLY A 62 18.06 -0.61 -22.08
C GLY A 62 18.87 0.18 -21.05
N PRO A 63 19.18 1.48 -21.28
CA PRO A 63 19.86 2.32 -20.29
C PRO A 63 19.14 2.36 -18.94
N ARG A 64 17.79 2.39 -18.94
CA ARG A 64 17.02 2.35 -17.70
C ARG A 64 17.18 1.02 -16.96
N ILE A 65 17.18 -0.12 -17.67
CA ILE A 65 17.50 -1.42 -17.06
C ILE A 65 18.91 -1.41 -16.45
N SER A 66 19.91 -0.88 -17.17
CA SER A 66 21.29 -0.79 -16.66
C SER A 66 21.35 0.01 -15.36
N GLN A 67 20.62 1.12 -15.30
CA GLN A 67 20.53 1.94 -14.11
C GLN A 67 19.84 1.17 -12.97
N ILE A 68 18.71 0.51 -13.23
CA ILE A 68 18.00 -0.27 -12.20
C ILE A 68 18.91 -1.34 -11.61
N VAL A 69 19.63 -2.09 -12.45
CA VAL A 69 20.54 -3.15 -11.99
C VAL A 69 21.70 -2.59 -11.16
N SER A 70 22.17 -1.38 -11.47
CA SER A 70 23.25 -0.70 -10.73
C SER A 70 22.79 -0.10 -9.40
N ASP A 71 21.59 0.49 -9.37
CA ASP A 71 21.11 1.32 -8.27
C ASP A 71 20.26 0.52 -7.25
N THR A 72 19.98 -0.75 -7.52
CA THR A 72 19.07 -1.56 -6.71
C THR A 72 19.82 -2.66 -5.97
N ASP A 73 19.70 -2.64 -4.64
CA ASP A 73 20.17 -3.73 -3.80
C ASP A 73 19.33 -4.99 -4.05
N LEU A 74 20.02 -6.14 -4.12
CA LEU A 74 19.35 -7.43 -4.25
C LEU A 74 18.48 -7.70 -3.01
N PRO A 75 17.32 -8.34 -3.19
CA PRO A 75 16.49 -8.71 -2.05
C PRO A 75 17.26 -9.66 -1.12
N PRO A 76 17.11 -9.51 0.20
CA PRO A 76 17.66 -10.49 1.14
C PRO A 76 16.90 -11.81 0.99
N GLY A 77 17.61 -12.94 1.10
CA GLY A 77 17.00 -14.27 1.07
C GLY A 77 17.11 -14.99 -0.27
N SER A 78 16.36 -16.09 -0.42
CA SER A 78 16.33 -16.91 -1.63
C SER A 78 15.34 -16.36 -2.68
N ILE A 79 15.43 -16.86 -3.92
CA ILE A 79 14.45 -16.52 -4.97
C ILE A 79 13.04 -16.95 -4.54
N GLU A 80 12.92 -18.10 -3.87
CA GLU A 80 11.65 -18.63 -3.39
C GLU A 80 11.02 -17.68 -2.36
N GLU A 81 11.82 -17.18 -1.41
CA GLU A 81 11.37 -16.19 -0.42
C GLU A 81 10.93 -14.88 -1.10
N PHE A 82 11.68 -14.40 -2.09
CA PHE A 82 11.30 -13.24 -2.88
C PHE A 82 9.98 -13.45 -3.63
N ASN A 83 9.81 -14.58 -4.30
CA ASN A 83 8.59 -14.90 -5.05
C ASN A 83 7.38 -15.03 -4.11
N SER A 84 7.55 -15.65 -2.95
CA SER A 84 6.50 -15.69 -1.92
C SER A 84 6.10 -14.29 -1.45
N ALA A 85 7.05 -13.40 -1.21
CA ALA A 85 6.77 -12.03 -0.81
C ALA A 85 6.03 -11.24 -1.91
N VAL A 86 6.38 -11.45 -3.18
CA VAL A 86 5.68 -10.85 -4.32
C VAL A 86 4.24 -11.37 -4.41
N ILE A 87 4.03 -12.68 -4.29
CA ILE A 87 2.69 -13.28 -4.32
C ILE A 87 1.84 -12.72 -3.17
N GLU A 88 2.36 -12.72 -1.95
CA GLU A 88 1.65 -12.20 -0.78
C GLU A 88 1.29 -10.72 -0.95
N MET A 89 2.20 -9.90 -1.49
CA MET A 89 1.94 -8.50 -1.80
C MET A 89 0.83 -8.33 -2.84
N LEU A 90 0.78 -9.17 -3.87
CA LEU A 90 -0.25 -9.13 -4.90
C LEU A 90 -1.60 -9.66 -4.41
N GLU A 91 -1.60 -10.58 -3.45
CA GLU A 91 -2.81 -11.15 -2.83
C GLU A 91 -3.41 -10.26 -1.75
N ARG A 92 -2.59 -9.64 -0.86
CA ARG A 92 -3.06 -8.63 0.11
C ARG A 92 -3.82 -7.47 -0.55
N ARG A 93 -3.55 -7.20 -1.83
CA ARG A 93 -4.15 -6.12 -2.62
C ARG A 93 -5.62 -6.32 -3.01
N GLN A 94 -6.19 -7.50 -2.78
CA GLN A 94 -7.59 -7.76 -3.16
C GLN A 94 -8.63 -7.35 -2.11
N ASP A 95 -8.24 -6.98 -0.89
CA ASP A 95 -9.19 -6.66 0.18
C ASP A 95 -8.99 -5.26 0.76
N PRO A 96 -9.57 -4.21 0.13
CA PRO A 96 -9.42 -2.84 0.61
C PRO A 96 -10.16 -2.55 1.92
N VAL A 97 -10.92 -3.52 2.46
CA VAL A 97 -11.82 -3.35 3.61
C VAL A 97 -11.33 -4.09 4.85
N ARG A 98 -10.35 -5.01 4.73
CA ARG A 98 -10.09 -5.97 5.81
C ARG A 98 -9.15 -5.53 6.93
N ASP A 99 -8.44 -4.41 6.74
CA ASP A 99 -7.72 -3.73 7.83
C ASP A 99 -8.46 -2.49 8.34
N GLY A 100 -9.78 -2.45 8.17
CA GLY A 100 -10.62 -1.90 9.22
C GLY A 100 -10.56 -2.88 10.38
N ALA A 101 -9.70 -2.62 11.37
CA ALA A 101 -9.71 -3.34 12.63
C ALA A 101 -11.17 -3.53 13.09
N PRO A 102 -11.61 -4.76 13.45
CA PRO A 102 -12.94 -4.96 13.99
C PRO A 102 -12.96 -4.32 15.39
N GLY A 103 -13.37 -3.06 15.45
CA GLY A 103 -13.41 -2.30 16.71
C GLY A 103 -13.54 -0.78 16.52
N ASP A 104 -12.87 -0.21 15.51
CA ASP A 104 -12.94 1.24 15.29
C ASP A 104 -14.09 1.59 14.34
N THR A 105 -15.31 1.33 14.82
CA THR A 105 -16.42 2.20 14.43
C THR A 105 -16.09 3.56 15.03
N ILE A 106 -15.41 4.43 14.27
CA ILE A 106 -15.33 5.85 14.63
C ILE A 106 -16.75 6.41 14.44
N ALA A 107 -17.57 6.21 15.47
CA ALA A 107 -18.84 6.89 15.63
C ALA A 107 -18.49 8.36 15.87
N TRP A 108 -18.50 9.15 14.80
CA TRP A 108 -18.53 10.59 14.93
C TRP A 108 -19.91 10.98 15.48
N ASP A 109 -20.01 11.12 16.81
CA ASP A 109 -21.04 11.98 17.41
C ASP A 109 -20.89 13.35 16.73
N ARG A 110 -22.01 14.03 16.45
CA ARG A 110 -22.17 15.33 15.78
C ARG A 110 -21.42 16.50 16.46
N LYS A 111 -20.44 16.22 17.32
CA LYS A 111 -19.60 17.13 18.09
C LYS A 111 -18.08 16.87 18.01
N PHE A 112 -17.60 15.96 17.15
CA PHE A 112 -16.15 15.72 16.99
C PHE A 112 -15.43 15.27 18.28
N ALA A 113 -16.05 14.43 19.13
CA ALA A 113 -15.40 13.86 20.30
C ALA A 113 -15.11 12.36 20.08
N ILE A 114 -13.87 11.94 20.27
CA ILE A 114 -13.44 10.54 20.20
C ILE A 114 -13.92 9.83 21.48
N SER A 115 -14.94 9.00 21.38
CA SER A 115 -15.29 8.05 22.46
C SER A 115 -14.52 6.74 22.23
N ARG A 116 -13.50 6.47 23.07
CA ARG A 116 -12.93 5.12 23.17
C ARG A 116 -13.96 4.23 23.86
N GLY A 117 -14.41 3.18 23.19
CA GLY A 117 -15.28 2.17 23.79
C GLY A 117 -14.58 1.50 24.97
N TYR A 118 -15.27 1.43 26.09
CA TYR A 118 -14.88 0.61 27.24
C TYR A 118 -15.30 -0.85 26.95
N ASP A 119 -14.36 -1.77 27.11
CA ASP A 119 -14.60 -3.22 27.07
C ASP A 119 -14.92 -3.72 28.49
N PRO A 120 -16.15 -4.16 28.78
CA PRO A 120 -16.53 -4.63 30.10
C PRO A 120 -15.99 -6.02 30.45
N GLU A 121 -15.35 -6.76 29.53
CA GLU A 121 -14.77 -8.07 29.87
C GLU A 121 -13.37 -7.97 30.53
N LEU A 122 -12.84 -6.76 30.71
CA LEU A 122 -11.54 -6.51 31.35
C LEU A 122 -11.63 -5.63 32.61
N GLY A 123 -12.81 -5.53 33.25
CA GLY A 123 -12.95 -4.71 34.46
C GLY A 123 -14.16 -5.04 35.34
N SER A 124 -13.95 -6.02 36.23
CA SER A 124 -14.73 -6.42 37.43
C SER A 124 -16.10 -7.08 37.23
#